data_AF-A0AAW1UHT5-F1
#
_entry.id   AF-A0AAW1UHT5-F1
#
_cell.length_a   1.000
_cell.length_b   1.000
_cell.length_c   1.000
_cell.angle_alpha   90.00
_cell.angle_beta   90.00
_cell.angle_gamma   90.00
#
_symmetry.space_group_name_H-M   'P 1'
#
loop_
_entity.id
_entity.type
_entity.pdbx_description
1 polymer ?
#
loop_
_entity_poly.entity_id
_entity_poly.type
_entity_poly.pdbx_seq_one_letter_code
_entity_poly.pdbx_strand_id
1 'polypeptide(L)'
;MNIDDFKDFNKASADFLNTAKLKISTVSWIHIEKNKLPRVDLMESHNDSILWDSVNIFKTGQSPNQLKNYTLPALEARNNISKEKLKDLKDMLPYIPTGNKAFYEQLINQTEA
;
A
#
# COMPACT_ATOMS: atom_id res chain seq x y z
N MET A 1 14.64 4.61 14.60
CA MET A 1 13.60 4.79 13.57
C MET A 1 12.35 5.25 14.27
N ASN A 2 11.82 6.39 13.87
CA ASN A 2 10.56 6.89 14.39
C ASN A 2 9.41 6.22 13.63
N ILE A 3 8.27 6.03 14.29
CA ILE A 3 7.07 5.45 13.67
C ILE A 3 6.64 6.29 12.45
N ASP A 4 6.94 7.59 12.47
CA ASP A 4 6.69 8.51 11.36
C ASP A 4 7.46 8.20 10.08
N ASP A 5 8.55 7.42 10.16
CA ASP A 5 9.37 7.04 9.01
C ASP A 5 8.62 6.07 8.09
N PHE A 6 7.60 5.36 8.59
CA PHE A 6 6.87 4.34 7.83
C PHE A 6 5.48 4.84 7.42
N LYS A 7 5.29 5.03 6.11
CA LYS A 7 4.04 5.49 5.51
C LYS A 7 3.33 4.38 4.73
N ASP A 8 2.01 4.38 4.78
CA ASP A 8 1.16 3.44 4.04
C ASP A 8 0.77 4.02 2.67
N PHE A 9 1.64 3.82 1.69
CA PHE A 9 1.39 4.21 0.30
C PHE A 9 0.30 3.36 -0.37
N ASN A 10 0.04 2.15 0.14
CA ASN A 10 -1.03 1.30 -0.40
C ASN A 10 -2.39 1.91 -0.07
N LYS A 11 -2.59 2.33 1.18
CA LYS A 11 -3.80 3.04 1.59
C LYS A 11 -3.93 4.38 0.90
N ALA A 12 -2.85 5.16 0.83
CA ALA A 12 -2.84 6.45 0.12
C ALA A 12 -3.22 6.30 -1.37
N SER A 13 -2.63 5.32 -2.07
CA SER A 13 -2.96 5.06 -3.47
C SER A 13 -4.38 4.53 -3.64
N ALA A 14 -4.86 3.69 -2.71
CA ALA A 14 -6.25 3.24 -2.70
C ALA A 14 -7.23 4.40 -2.46
N ASP A 15 -6.89 5.42 -1.70
CA ASP A 15 -7.79 6.56 -1.46
C ASP A 15 -7.89 7.51 -2.67
N PHE A 16 -6.79 7.67 -3.41
CA PHE A 16 -6.67 8.70 -4.46
C PHE A 16 -6.72 8.17 -5.89
N LEU A 17 -6.14 7.01 -6.15
CA LEU A 17 -5.85 6.55 -7.51
C LEU A 17 -6.83 5.47 -7.97
N ASN A 18 -7.21 5.57 -9.25
CA ASN A 18 -7.88 4.52 -10.00
C ASN A 18 -6.94 4.04 -11.11
N THR A 19 -6.19 2.98 -10.82
CA THR A 19 -5.18 2.42 -11.73
C THR A 19 -5.75 1.36 -12.69
N ALA A 20 -7.01 0.94 -12.53
CA ALA A 20 -7.62 -0.11 -13.34
C ALA A 20 -7.60 0.20 -14.84
N LYS A 21 -7.72 1.49 -15.20
CA LYS A 21 -7.71 1.96 -16.60
C LYS A 21 -6.31 2.05 -17.21
N LEU A 22 -5.26 1.95 -16.41
CA LEU A 22 -3.88 2.05 -16.92
C LEU A 22 -3.43 0.78 -17.67
N LYS A 23 -4.04 -0.38 -17.35
CA LYS A 23 -3.71 -1.68 -17.95
C LYS A 23 -2.20 -1.90 -18.15
N ILE A 24 -1.42 -1.62 -17.10
CA ILE A 24 0.05 -1.54 -17.15
C ILE A 24 0.67 -2.82 -17.73
N SER A 25 0.03 -3.97 -17.50
CA SER A 25 0.50 -5.27 -18.01
C SER A 25 0.36 -5.46 -19.53
N THR A 26 -0.46 -4.65 -20.22
CA THR A 26 -0.74 -4.80 -21.66
C THR A 26 -0.41 -3.57 -22.49
N VAL A 27 -0.26 -2.40 -21.86
CA VAL A 27 0.10 -1.16 -22.56
C VAL A 27 1.57 -1.21 -23.01
N SER A 28 1.85 -0.70 -24.20
CA SER A 28 3.22 -0.62 -24.72
C SER A 28 3.97 0.60 -24.16
N TRP A 29 3.28 1.74 -24.02
CA TRP A 29 3.87 2.98 -23.48
C TRP A 29 2.93 3.72 -22.55
N ILE A 30 3.53 4.35 -21.54
CA ILE A 30 2.85 5.23 -20.61
C ILE A 30 3.58 6.58 -20.64
N HIS A 31 2.83 7.66 -20.85
CA HIS A 31 3.35 9.01 -20.86
C HIS A 31 2.67 9.84 -19.77
N ILE A 32 3.49 10.38 -18.86
CA ILE A 32 3.04 11.14 -17.70
C ILE A 32 3.65 12.54 -17.78
N GLU A 33 2.81 13.55 -17.94
CA GLU A 33 3.24 14.95 -17.89
C GLU A 33 2.75 15.62 -16.61
N LYS A 34 3.66 16.33 -15.94
CA LYS A 34 3.33 17.10 -14.72
C LYS A 34 2.16 18.07 -14.93
N ASN A 35 2.05 18.65 -16.12
CA ASN A 35 1.10 19.70 -16.45
C ASN A 35 -0.28 19.15 -16.83
N LYS A 36 -0.39 17.85 -17.11
CA LYS A 36 -1.63 17.18 -17.53
C LYS A 36 -2.26 16.33 -16.44
N LEU A 37 -1.64 16.23 -15.25
CA LEU A 37 -2.23 15.54 -14.11
C LEU A 37 -3.64 16.10 -13.80
N PRO A 38 -4.64 15.25 -13.57
CA PRO A 38 -4.54 13.81 -13.27
C PRO A 38 -4.69 12.89 -14.49
N ARG A 39 -4.40 13.35 -15.70
CA ARG A 39 -4.45 12.52 -16.91
C ARG A 39 -3.11 11.89 -17.23
N VAL A 40 -3.14 10.64 -17.66
CA VAL A 40 -2.01 9.85 -18.13
C VAL A 40 -2.34 9.33 -19.52
N ASP A 41 -1.40 9.48 -20.44
CA ASP A 41 -1.57 9.06 -21.82
C ASP A 41 -0.99 7.65 -21.99
N LEU A 42 -1.72 6.78 -22.69
CA LEU A 42 -1.41 5.36 -22.88
C LEU A 42 -1.34 5.03 -24.38
N MET A 43 -0.42 4.14 -24.75
CA MET A 43 -0.34 3.63 -26.11
C MET A 43 -0.28 2.09 -26.07
N GLU A 44 -1.31 1.42 -26.60
CA GLU A 44 -1.44 -0.04 -26.53
C GLU A 44 -0.61 -0.79 -27.60
N SER A 45 0.02 -0.10 -28.56
CA SER A 45 0.80 -0.75 -29.62
C SER A 45 1.93 0.15 -30.15
N HIS A 46 2.97 -0.45 -30.72
CA HIS A 46 4.16 0.22 -31.26
C HIS A 46 3.99 0.75 -32.69
N ASN A 47 2.78 0.72 -33.26
CA ASN A 47 2.53 1.30 -34.57
C ASN A 47 2.37 2.82 -34.44
N ASP A 48 3.20 3.59 -35.15
CA ASP A 48 3.21 5.06 -35.15
C ASP A 48 1.87 5.69 -35.59
N SER A 49 0.99 4.92 -36.21
CA SER A 49 -0.35 5.37 -36.62
C SER A 49 -1.39 5.36 -35.50
N ILE A 50 -1.07 4.77 -34.33
CA ILE A 50 -2.01 4.62 -33.22
C ILE A 50 -1.95 5.85 -32.32
N LEU A 51 -3.13 6.36 -31.97
CA LEU A 51 -3.29 7.53 -31.11
C LEU A 51 -3.05 7.17 -29.64
N TRP A 52 -2.52 8.13 -28.90
CA TRP A 52 -2.43 8.07 -27.46
C TRP A 52 -3.81 8.26 -26.83
N ASP A 53 -4.20 7.33 -25.96
CA ASP A 53 -5.45 7.41 -25.20
C ASP A 53 -5.20 8.02 -23.82
N SER A 54 -5.96 9.05 -23.47
CA SER A 54 -5.80 9.78 -22.21
C SER A 54 -6.78 9.27 -21.15
N VAL A 55 -6.26 8.75 -20.03
CA VAL A 55 -7.06 8.26 -18.91
C VAL A 55 -6.86 9.11 -17.66
N ASN A 56 -7.95 9.39 -16.93
CA ASN A 56 -7.86 10.02 -15.61
C ASN A 56 -7.52 8.96 -14.56
N ILE A 57 -6.43 9.19 -13.81
CA ILE A 57 -5.94 8.27 -12.78
C ILE A 57 -6.49 8.58 -11.39
N PHE A 58 -7.26 9.65 -11.20
CA PHE A 58 -7.87 9.96 -9.92
C PHE A 58 -9.24 9.32 -9.77
N LYS A 59 -9.57 8.93 -8.54
CA LYS A 59 -10.91 8.51 -8.17
C LYS A 59 -11.90 9.68 -8.28
N THR A 60 -13.17 9.34 -8.46
CA THR A 60 -14.25 10.33 -8.51
C THR A 60 -14.24 11.21 -7.26
N GLY A 61 -14.23 12.53 -7.44
CA GLY A 61 -14.21 13.49 -6.34
C GLY A 61 -12.82 13.82 -5.79
N GLN A 62 -11.75 13.21 -6.31
CA GLN A 62 -10.36 13.55 -5.95
C GLN A 62 -9.76 14.56 -6.92
N SER A 63 -8.89 15.43 -6.40
CA SER A 63 -8.27 16.53 -7.14
C SER A 63 -6.79 16.70 -6.79
N PRO A 64 -5.99 17.34 -7.67
CA PRO A 64 -4.57 17.55 -7.40
C PRO A 64 -4.31 18.39 -6.14
N ASN A 65 -5.23 19.29 -5.81
CA ASN A 65 -5.13 20.13 -4.62
C ASN A 65 -5.36 19.33 -3.33
N GLN A 66 -6.27 18.36 -3.34
CA GLN A 66 -6.45 17.46 -2.20
C GLN A 66 -5.21 16.60 -1.97
N LEU A 67 -4.59 16.10 -3.04
CA LEU A 67 -3.36 15.31 -2.92
C LEU A 67 -2.19 16.11 -2.33
N LYS A 68 -2.03 17.39 -2.70
CA LYS A 68 -0.99 18.27 -2.14
C LYS A 68 -1.14 18.48 -0.63
N ASN A 69 -2.37 18.49 -0.15
CA ASN A 69 -2.70 18.68 1.27
C ASN A 69 -2.95 17.34 1.99
N TYR A 70 -2.71 16.21 1.33
CA TYR A 70 -3.00 14.90 1.90
C TYR A 70 -1.88 14.48 2.86
N THR A 71 -2.27 14.18 4.09
CA THR A 71 -1.38 13.60 5.08
C THR A 71 -1.27 12.10 4.82
N LEU A 72 -0.07 11.63 4.48
CA LEU A 72 0.17 10.20 4.28
C LEU A 72 -0.13 9.42 5.58
N PRO A 73 -0.96 8.37 5.50
CA PRO A 73 -1.23 7.53 6.66
C PRO A 73 0.06 6.84 7.12
N ALA A 74 0.22 6.69 8.43
CA ALA A 74 1.29 5.87 8.98
C ALA A 74 1.02 4.39 8.67
N LEU A 75 2.07 3.64 8.40
CA LEU A 75 1.97 2.19 8.26
C LEU A 75 1.72 1.59 9.64
N GLU A 76 0.57 0.95 9.81
CA GLU A 76 0.25 0.31 11.08
C GLU A 76 1.15 -0.91 11.30
N ALA A 77 1.96 -0.86 12.36
CA ALA A 77 2.75 -1.99 12.81
C ALA A 77 1.83 -3.02 13.49
N ARG A 78 1.10 -3.79 12.69
CA ARG A 78 0.27 -4.90 13.19
C ARG A 78 1.08 -6.19 13.26
N ASN A 79 0.88 -6.94 14.34
CA ASN A 79 1.40 -8.29 14.45
C ASN A 79 0.55 -9.23 13.59
N ASN A 80 1.12 -9.72 12.48
CA ASN A 80 0.45 -10.68 11.59
C ASN A 80 0.79 -12.12 11.98
N ILE A 81 0.61 -12.47 13.24
CA ILE A 81 0.76 -13.86 13.71
C ILE A 81 -0.53 -14.59 13.39
N SER A 82 -0.43 -15.68 12.62
CA SER A 82 -1.61 -16.50 12.30
C SER A 82 -2.13 -17.21 13.56
N LYS A 83 -3.40 -17.63 13.54
CA LYS A 83 -4.00 -18.33 14.68
C LYS A 83 -3.25 -19.62 15.03
N GLU A 84 -2.74 -20.33 14.02
CA GLU A 84 -1.95 -21.54 14.22
C GLU A 84 -0.64 -21.21 14.93
N LYS A 85 0.09 -20.19 14.45
CA LYS A 85 1.35 -19.77 15.08
C LYS A 85 1.17 -19.21 16.48
N LEU A 86 0.05 -18.53 16.75
CA LEU A 86 -0.29 -18.04 18.08
C LEU A 86 -0.47 -19.22 19.05
N LYS A 87 -1.15 -20.27 18.61
CA LYS A 87 -1.32 -21.50 19.39
C LYS A 87 0.04 -22.15 19.66
N ASP A 88 0.86 -22.32 18.63
CA ASP A 88 2.21 -22.89 18.79
C ASP A 88 3.06 -22.06 19.77
N LEU A 89 2.95 -20.72 19.72
CA LEU A 89 3.66 -19.83 20.64
C LEU A 89 3.24 -20.03 22.10
N LYS A 90 1.93 -20.21 22.35
CA LYS A 90 1.39 -20.49 23.67
C LYS A 90 1.87 -21.86 24.18
N ASP A 91 1.85 -22.86 23.32
CA ASP A 91 2.29 -24.21 23.63
C ASP A 91 3.80 -24.28 23.91
N MET A 92 4.60 -23.40 23.28
CA MET A 92 6.04 -23.28 23.51
C MET A 92 6.40 -22.46 24.76
N LEU A 93 5.52 -21.58 25.23
CA LEU A 93 5.78 -20.64 26.33
C LEU A 93 6.37 -21.28 27.62
N PRO A 94 5.95 -22.49 28.05
CA PRO A 94 6.53 -23.16 29.21
C PRO A 94 8.01 -23.54 29.04
N TYR A 95 8.46 -23.74 27.79
CA TYR A 95 9.79 -24.20 27.43
C TYR A 95 10.77 -23.05 27.12
N ILE A 96 10.27 -21.81 27.06
CA ILE A 96 11.11 -20.64 26.78
C ILE A 96 11.88 -20.25 28.06
N PRO A 97 13.20 -19.97 27.96
CA PRO A 97 13.99 -19.46 29.08
C PRO A 97 13.38 -18.19 29.68
N THR A 98 13.43 -18.08 31.01
CA THR A 98 12.81 -16.98 31.78
C THR A 98 13.20 -15.58 31.31
N GLY A 99 14.41 -15.39 30.78
CA GLY A 99 14.89 -14.11 30.27
C GLY A 99 14.08 -13.54 29.10
N ASN A 100 13.49 -14.40 28.26
CA ASN A 100 12.73 -13.97 27.07
C ASN A 100 11.22 -14.14 27.23
N LYS A 101 10.76 -14.76 28.32
CA LYS A 101 9.36 -15.17 28.50
C LYS A 101 8.39 -13.98 28.48
N ALA A 102 8.76 -12.88 29.14
CA ALA A 102 7.97 -11.65 29.19
C ALA A 102 7.72 -11.03 27.80
N PHE A 103 8.69 -11.14 26.88
CA PHE A 103 8.53 -10.64 25.51
C PHE A 103 7.46 -11.44 24.76
N TYR A 104 7.49 -12.78 24.84
CA TYR A 104 6.53 -13.63 24.15
C TYR A 104 5.12 -13.54 24.75
N GLU A 105 5.01 -13.36 26.08
CA GLU A 105 3.72 -13.08 26.73
C GLU A 105 3.11 -11.76 26.23
N GLN A 106 3.90 -10.69 26.15
CA GLN A 106 3.46 -9.42 25.56
C GLN A 106 3.07 -9.57 24.09
N LEU A 107 3.84 -10.33 23.31
CA LEU A 107 3.55 -10.60 21.91
C LEU A 107 2.20 -11.29 21.71
N ILE A 108 1.89 -12.29 22.55
CA ILE A 108 0.61 -12.99 22.53
C ILE A 108 -0.52 -12.04 22.91
N ASN A 109 -0.38 -11.29 24.00
CA ASN A 109 -1.41 -10.35 24.47
C ASN A 109 -1.72 -9.24 23.45
N GLN A 110 -0.70 -8.71 22.76
CA GLN A 110 -0.87 -7.72 21.70
C GLN A 110 -1.55 -8.27 20.45
N THR A 111 -1.51 -9.59 20.25
CA THR A 111 -2.13 -10.26 19.09
C THR A 111 -3.58 -10.67 19.38
N GLU A 112 -3.97 -10.82 20.65
CA GLU A 112 -5.35 -11.14 21.06
C GLU A 112 -6.27 -9.93 21.26
N ALA A 113 -5.68 -8.74 21.47
CA ALA A 113 -6.39 -7.47 21.62
C ALA A 113 -6.77 -6.85 20.26
#